data_AF-Q8E4T6-F1
#
_entry.id   AF-Q8E4T6-F1
#
_cell.length_a   1.000
_cell.length_b   1.000
_cell.length_c   1.000
_cell.angle_alpha   90.00
_cell.angle_beta   90.00
_cell.angle_gamma   90.00
#
_symmetry.space_group_name_H-M   'P 1'
#
loop_
_entity.id
_entity.type
_entity.pdbx_description
1 polymer ?
#
loop_
_entity_poly.entity_id
_entity_poly.type
_entity_poly.pdbx_seq_one_letter_code
_entity_poly.pdbx_strand_id
1 'polypeptide(L)'
;MVNQLIILENGFDRASDLKSGYMDFFNFRFKDSDSTSSFWYYILRSCYNKKWSSDLWSDIEKLISVHLKNIITLYNNETILSGKDIESIYIETLSTDYSRNDYSTSEELTQKALHNFLWNHNGIPIVPELDNLLLLIQKDLKIVEDEFCSYLTNQIEIQEQSKDDYFKDITNLGNNYLLKSRIIFELLYKSNISSAFTCNSFVALHDFHNENCFNSYEGFLSYIYDLESNNEFNVETSILNFNYTLPRIDKLQRNIHGTLNDKNIIFGIDYDSLIDIQKDKNVTLPVEFTKSYRILQNGNIFQYPIPSELTFIKFYGHGLGEADYSYFQSIFDSINLYSSDTVLIFYWSCYNENIREQIKSQQVHAVHKLIEKYGDTFNNKNHGRNLFTKLQLENRLIIQEILYNDILNPY
;
A
#
# COMPACT_ATOMS: atom_id res chain seq x y z
N MET A 1 -29.32 -1.36 -10.91
CA MET A 1 -28.51 -1.10 -9.70
C MET A 1 -27.08 -1.36 -10.10
N VAL A 2 -26.18 -0.40 -9.90
CA VAL A 2 -24.76 -0.55 -10.23
C VAL A 2 -24.02 -0.73 -8.92
N ASN A 3 -23.41 -1.89 -8.74
CA ASN A 3 -22.56 -2.14 -7.58
C ASN A 3 -21.11 -1.98 -8.03
N GLN A 4 -20.37 -1.09 -7.39
CA GLN A 4 -18.97 -0.87 -7.71
C GLN A 4 -18.08 -0.99 -6.47
N LEU A 5 -16.87 -1.49 -6.71
CA LEU A 5 -15.79 -1.48 -5.74
C LEU A 5 -14.68 -0.56 -6.25
N ILE A 6 -14.34 0.45 -5.45
CA ILE A 6 -13.19 1.32 -5.70
C ILE A 6 -12.04 0.84 -4.83
N ILE A 7 -10.91 0.59 -5.46
CA ILE A 7 -9.66 0.15 -4.82
C ILE A 7 -8.65 1.29 -4.96
N LEU A 8 -8.31 1.91 -3.82
CA LEU A 8 -7.28 2.94 -3.73
C LEU A 8 -5.97 2.28 -3.27
N GLU A 9 -5.02 2.12 -4.17
CA GLU A 9 -3.74 1.45 -3.89
C GLU A 9 -2.70 2.40 -3.30
N ASN A 10 -1.56 1.87 -2.82
CA ASN A 10 -0.41 2.58 -2.22
C ASN A 10 0.27 3.66 -3.12
N GLY A 11 -0.30 3.96 -4.29
CA GLY A 11 0.13 5.03 -5.20
C GLY A 11 -0.82 6.22 -5.26
N PHE A 12 -2.02 6.14 -4.67
CA PHE A 12 -3.04 7.19 -4.77
C PHE A 12 -2.55 8.51 -4.17
N ASP A 13 -2.00 8.45 -2.95
CA ASP A 13 -1.52 9.64 -2.23
C ASP A 13 -0.36 10.31 -2.98
N ARG A 14 0.56 9.49 -3.47
CA ARG A 14 1.73 9.94 -4.23
C ARG A 14 1.35 10.54 -5.58
N ALA A 15 0.39 9.96 -6.28
CA ALA A 15 -0.14 10.54 -7.53
C ALA A 15 -0.89 11.85 -7.29
N SER A 16 -1.31 12.08 -6.05
CA SER A 16 -1.87 13.34 -5.57
C SER A 16 -0.81 14.27 -4.96
N ASP A 17 0.49 14.02 -5.18
CA ASP A 17 1.64 14.83 -4.71
C ASP A 17 1.89 14.86 -3.20
N LEU A 18 1.27 13.97 -2.43
CA LEU A 18 1.67 13.77 -1.04
C LEU A 18 2.99 12.97 -1.01
N LYS A 19 3.95 13.46 -0.25
CA LYS A 19 5.21 12.75 0.07
C LYS A 19 4.94 11.60 1.02
N SER A 20 4.29 10.58 0.50
CA SER A 20 3.77 9.43 1.24
C SER A 20 4.61 8.17 1.07
N GLY A 21 5.58 8.20 0.16
CA GLY A 21 6.44 7.05 -0.10
C GLY A 21 7.43 6.80 1.04
N TYR A 22 7.81 5.53 1.22
CA TYR A 22 8.84 5.14 2.19
C TYR A 22 10.18 5.86 1.96
N MET A 23 10.51 6.22 0.71
CA MET A 23 11.70 7.01 0.41
C MET A 23 11.67 8.38 1.06
N ASP A 24 10.54 9.07 0.98
CA ASP A 24 10.39 10.41 1.53
C ASP A 24 10.49 10.37 3.06
N PHE A 25 9.90 9.32 3.66
CA PHE A 25 10.05 9.04 5.08
C PHE A 25 11.50 8.75 5.48
N PHE A 26 12.22 7.86 4.80
CA PHE A 26 13.61 7.55 5.13
C PHE A 26 14.55 8.74 4.91
N ASN A 27 14.33 9.50 3.84
CA ASN A 27 15.04 10.75 3.59
C ASN A 27 14.81 11.78 4.71
N PHE A 28 13.62 11.81 5.31
CA PHE A 28 13.33 12.64 6.47
C PHE A 28 14.01 12.07 7.73
N ARG A 29 13.80 10.77 7.98
CA ARG A 29 14.17 10.08 9.22
C ARG A 29 15.68 9.93 9.42
N PHE A 30 16.44 9.68 8.36
CA PHE A 30 17.88 9.41 8.43
C PHE A 30 18.77 10.65 8.21
N LYS A 31 18.18 11.85 8.08
CA LYS A 31 18.96 13.10 8.04
C LYS A 31 19.58 13.45 9.40
N ASP A 32 18.87 13.19 10.49
CA ASP A 32 19.16 13.80 11.80
C ASP A 32 19.37 12.80 12.96
N SER A 33 19.35 11.48 12.73
CA SER A 33 19.49 10.52 13.84
C SER A 33 20.27 9.24 13.52
N ASP A 34 20.98 8.76 14.54
CA ASP A 34 21.66 7.46 14.59
C ASP A 34 20.92 6.42 15.45
N SER A 35 19.61 6.25 15.27
CA SER A 35 18.90 5.13 15.91
C SER A 35 19.44 3.79 15.38
N THR A 36 20.46 3.28 16.06
CA THR A 36 21.14 2.00 15.80
C THR A 36 20.65 0.89 16.73
N SER A 37 19.77 1.24 17.68
CA SER A 37 19.22 0.34 18.67
C SER A 37 17.99 -0.43 18.21
N SER A 38 17.29 0.02 17.16
CA SER A 38 16.16 -0.68 16.57
C SER A 38 16.62 -1.71 15.54
N PHE A 39 16.03 -2.90 15.60
CA PHE A 39 16.28 -3.99 14.66
C PHE A 39 15.88 -3.56 13.24
N TRP A 40 14.66 -3.04 13.09
CA TRP A 40 14.14 -2.65 11.78
C TRP A 40 14.86 -1.45 11.21
N TYR A 41 15.18 -0.43 12.00
CA TYR A 41 15.96 0.71 11.50
C TYR A 41 17.38 0.31 11.08
N TYR A 42 18.00 -0.67 11.74
CA TYR A 42 19.30 -1.19 11.31
C TYR A 42 19.21 -1.80 9.90
N ILE A 43 18.20 -2.64 9.65
CA ILE A 43 17.94 -3.25 8.34
C ILE A 43 17.63 -2.19 7.29
N LEU A 44 16.64 -1.33 7.56
CA LEU A 44 16.15 -0.32 6.63
C LEU A 44 17.27 0.67 6.25
N ARG A 45 18.06 1.12 7.23
CA ARG A 45 19.20 2.03 7.00
C ARG A 45 20.31 1.35 6.21
N SER A 46 20.60 0.07 6.48
CA SER A 46 21.60 -0.70 5.73
C SER A 46 21.22 -0.84 4.26
N CYS A 47 19.93 -1.05 3.98
CA CYS A 47 19.39 -1.10 2.62
C CYS A 47 19.41 0.28 1.94
N TYR A 48 18.99 1.33 2.67
CA TYR A 48 18.98 2.72 2.19
C TYR A 48 20.38 3.22 1.80
N ASN A 49 21.39 3.02 2.65
CA ASN A 49 22.75 3.56 2.46
C ASN A 49 23.47 2.99 1.23
N LYS A 50 23.20 1.73 0.87
CA LYS A 50 23.90 1.06 -0.23
C LYS A 50 23.33 1.39 -1.62
N LYS A 51 22.29 2.27 -1.71
CA LYS A 51 21.66 2.75 -2.96
C LYS A 51 21.48 1.64 -4.00
N TRP A 52 20.98 0.49 -3.57
CA TRP A 52 20.90 -0.67 -4.46
C TRP A 52 19.85 -0.50 -5.55
N SER A 53 20.16 -1.10 -6.69
CA SER A 53 19.49 -0.95 -7.98
C SER A 53 18.22 -1.80 -8.14
N SER A 54 17.57 -2.19 -7.04
CA SER A 54 16.35 -3.02 -7.10
C SER A 54 15.24 -2.41 -6.26
N ASP A 55 14.02 -2.56 -6.74
CA ASP A 55 12.74 -2.05 -6.19
C ASP A 55 12.39 -2.58 -4.78
N LEU A 56 13.35 -3.20 -4.07
CA LEU A 56 13.21 -3.90 -2.79
C LEU A 56 13.22 -2.97 -1.56
N TRP A 57 13.96 -1.86 -1.57
CA TRP A 57 14.00 -0.95 -0.42
C TRP A 57 12.70 -0.16 -0.24
N SER A 58 11.91 -0.03 -1.31
CA SER A 58 10.56 0.53 -1.30
C SER A 58 9.47 -0.51 -1.00
N ASP A 59 9.85 -1.76 -0.75
CA ASP A 59 8.95 -2.86 -0.42
C ASP A 59 9.26 -3.34 1.01
N ILE A 60 8.80 -2.54 1.98
CA ILE A 60 9.02 -2.81 3.41
C ILE A 60 8.44 -4.17 3.80
N GLU A 61 7.27 -4.53 3.26
CA GLU A 61 6.64 -5.83 3.50
C GLU A 61 7.55 -6.98 3.08
N LYS A 62 8.18 -6.90 1.90
CA LYS A 62 9.11 -7.94 1.45
C LYS A 62 10.37 -8.02 2.33
N LEU A 63 10.92 -6.88 2.75
CA LEU A 63 12.04 -6.86 3.70
C LEU A 63 11.67 -7.52 5.03
N ILE A 64 10.50 -7.20 5.59
CA ILE A 64 9.99 -7.83 6.82
C ILE A 64 9.89 -9.34 6.63
N SER A 65 9.25 -9.79 5.55
CA SER A 65 9.09 -11.22 5.24
C SER A 65 10.45 -11.93 5.15
N VAL A 66 11.42 -11.35 4.44
CA VAL A 66 12.76 -11.94 4.27
C VAL A 66 13.49 -12.06 5.61
N HIS A 67 13.50 -11.00 6.42
CA HIS A 67 14.25 -11.03 7.67
C HIS A 67 13.60 -11.91 8.74
N LEU A 68 12.26 -12.03 8.74
CA LEU A 68 11.58 -13.03 9.57
C LEU A 68 11.94 -14.46 9.16
N LYS A 69 11.99 -14.75 7.84
CA LYS A 69 12.49 -16.05 7.33
C LYS A 69 13.92 -16.31 7.80
N ASN A 70 14.81 -15.33 7.70
CA ASN A 70 16.19 -15.46 8.14
C ASN A 70 16.28 -15.73 9.65
N ILE A 71 15.52 -15.00 10.49
CA ILE A 71 15.49 -15.26 11.95
C ILE A 71 15.12 -16.72 12.21
N ILE A 72 14.07 -17.21 11.59
CA ILE A 72 13.57 -18.57 11.81
C ILE A 72 14.60 -19.62 11.35
N THR A 73 15.19 -19.43 10.17
CA THR A 73 16.28 -20.29 9.67
C THR A 73 17.46 -20.34 10.64
N LEU A 74 17.84 -19.20 11.23
CA LEU A 74 18.96 -19.13 12.17
C LEU A 74 18.71 -19.92 13.47
N TYR A 75 17.47 -19.91 13.96
CA TYR A 75 17.07 -20.74 15.12
C TYR A 75 17.00 -22.23 14.74
N ASN A 76 16.42 -22.56 13.59
CA ASN A 76 16.27 -23.95 13.15
C ASN A 76 17.61 -24.63 12.87
N ASN A 77 18.58 -23.89 12.33
CA ASN A 77 19.93 -24.38 12.07
C ASN A 77 20.84 -24.35 13.31
N GLU A 78 20.29 -24.05 14.50
CA GLU A 78 21.04 -23.92 15.77
C GLU A 78 22.22 -22.93 15.68
N THR A 79 22.19 -22.01 14.69
CA THR A 79 23.19 -20.95 14.52
C THR A 79 23.00 -19.90 15.61
N ILE A 80 21.74 -19.63 15.96
CA ILE A 80 21.35 -18.85 17.12
C ILE A 80 20.68 -19.79 18.12
N LEU A 81 21.24 -19.92 19.31
CA LEU A 81 20.73 -20.80 20.37
C LEU A 81 20.32 -19.98 21.58
N SER A 82 19.09 -20.21 22.06
CA SER A 82 18.55 -19.55 23.24
C SER A 82 19.49 -19.74 24.45
N GLY A 83 19.69 -18.67 25.21
CA GLY A 83 20.58 -18.65 26.36
C GLY A 83 22.07 -18.49 26.03
N LYS A 84 22.48 -18.53 24.75
CA LYS A 84 23.85 -18.19 24.35
C LYS A 84 24.07 -16.68 24.33
N ASP A 85 25.32 -16.30 24.56
CA ASP A 85 25.83 -14.96 24.32
C ASP A 85 25.96 -14.72 22.81
N ILE A 86 25.27 -13.71 22.29
CA ILE A 86 25.29 -13.41 20.86
C ILE A 86 26.66 -12.90 20.37
N GLU A 87 27.54 -12.38 21.25
CA GLU A 87 28.92 -12.02 20.85
C GLU A 87 29.71 -13.25 20.38
N SER A 88 29.53 -14.39 21.06
CA SER A 88 30.20 -15.64 20.69
C SER A 88 29.77 -16.14 19.31
N ILE A 89 28.49 -15.96 18.97
CA ILE A 89 27.93 -16.31 17.66
C ILE A 89 28.39 -15.31 16.59
N TYR A 90 28.40 -14.02 16.93
CA TYR A 90 28.72 -12.94 16.00
C TYR A 90 30.16 -12.99 15.46
N ILE A 91 31.13 -13.36 16.30
CA ILE A 91 32.54 -13.50 15.88
C ILE A 91 32.74 -14.69 14.93
N GLU A 92 32.00 -15.78 15.12
CA GLU A 92 32.08 -16.95 14.25
C GLU A 92 31.59 -16.63 12.83
N THR A 93 30.52 -15.84 12.67
CA THR A 93 29.96 -15.52 11.34
C THR A 93 30.72 -14.44 10.57
N LEU A 94 31.42 -13.52 11.24
CA LEU A 94 32.26 -12.50 10.58
C LEU A 94 33.46 -13.09 9.83
N SER A 95 33.82 -14.34 10.11
CA SER A 95 34.95 -15.02 9.49
C SER A 95 34.67 -15.62 8.10
N THR A 96 33.42 -15.56 7.64
CA THR A 96 33.02 -16.01 6.30
C THR A 96 32.74 -14.83 5.38
N ASP A 97 33.69 -14.52 4.49
CA ASP A 97 33.52 -13.53 3.41
C ASP A 97 32.47 -14.02 2.39
N TYR A 98 31.21 -13.62 2.57
CA TYR A 98 30.17 -13.83 1.56
C TYR A 98 30.08 -12.61 0.63
N SER A 99 30.86 -12.67 -0.46
CA SER A 99 30.63 -11.82 -1.63
C SER A 99 29.39 -12.29 -2.40
N ARG A 100 28.18 -12.08 -1.85
CA ARG A 100 26.92 -12.31 -2.57
C ARG A 100 26.22 -11.02 -2.94
N ASN A 101 25.64 -11.04 -4.14
CA ASN A 101 25.07 -9.91 -4.88
C ASN A 101 23.80 -9.28 -4.27
N ASP A 102 23.36 -9.66 -3.06
CA ASP A 102 22.23 -8.98 -2.40
C ASP A 102 22.33 -9.07 -0.87
N TYR A 103 23.13 -8.19 -0.25
CA TYR A 103 23.28 -8.14 1.21
C TYR A 103 21.99 -7.70 1.92
N SER A 104 21.02 -7.08 1.21
CA SER A 104 19.73 -6.65 1.78
C SER A 104 18.95 -7.82 2.36
N THR A 105 19.00 -8.97 1.70
CA THR A 105 18.25 -10.17 2.07
C THR A 105 19.09 -11.17 2.86
N SER A 106 20.30 -10.79 3.28
CA SER A 106 21.26 -11.73 3.84
C SER A 106 20.96 -12.11 5.29
N GLU A 107 21.25 -13.38 5.63
CA GLU A 107 21.28 -13.84 7.01
C GLU A 107 22.31 -13.05 7.83
N GLU A 108 23.44 -12.65 7.22
CA GLU A 108 24.47 -11.83 7.85
C GLU A 108 23.94 -10.47 8.33
N LEU A 109 23.19 -9.74 7.48
CA LEU A 109 22.55 -8.49 7.88
C LEU A 109 21.55 -8.72 9.02
N THR A 110 20.80 -9.82 8.95
CA THR A 110 19.83 -10.20 9.99
C THR A 110 20.52 -10.43 11.33
N GLN A 111 21.62 -11.19 11.35
CA GLN A 111 22.42 -11.43 12.55
C GLN A 111 23.02 -10.14 13.12
N LYS A 112 23.57 -9.27 12.27
CA LYS A 112 24.09 -7.95 12.67
C LYS A 112 23.01 -7.09 13.30
N ALA A 113 21.81 -7.07 12.72
CA ALA A 113 20.68 -6.33 13.27
C ALA A 113 20.25 -6.91 14.64
N LEU A 114 20.16 -8.24 14.77
CA LEU A 114 19.84 -8.90 16.04
C LEU A 114 20.87 -8.63 17.13
N HIS A 115 22.16 -8.71 16.80
CA HIS A 115 23.25 -8.41 17.73
C HIS A 115 23.12 -6.99 18.30
N ASN A 116 23.00 -5.98 17.43
CA ASN A 116 22.84 -4.59 17.86
C ASN A 116 21.55 -4.37 18.65
N PHE A 117 20.44 -4.97 18.24
CA PHE A 117 19.15 -4.85 18.91
C PHE A 117 19.17 -5.43 20.33
N LEU A 118 19.66 -6.66 20.50
CA LEU A 118 19.69 -7.34 21.78
C LEU A 118 20.70 -6.72 22.76
N TRP A 119 21.84 -6.27 22.27
CA TRP A 119 22.84 -5.56 23.08
C TRP A 119 22.21 -4.32 23.74
N ASN A 120 21.49 -3.52 22.95
CA ASN A 120 20.86 -2.29 23.43
C ASN A 120 19.65 -2.54 24.34
N HIS A 121 18.93 -3.65 24.15
CA HIS A 121 17.75 -3.96 24.97
C HIS A 121 18.07 -4.58 26.35
N ASN A 122 19.07 -5.45 26.42
CA ASN A 122 19.29 -6.29 27.61
C ASN A 122 20.58 -5.95 28.39
N GLY A 123 21.48 -5.15 27.84
CA GLY A 123 22.80 -4.84 28.42
C GLY A 123 23.77 -6.03 28.48
N ILE A 124 23.24 -7.26 28.42
CA ILE A 124 23.94 -8.53 28.19
C ILE A 124 23.20 -9.21 27.04
N PRO A 125 23.85 -9.56 25.93
CA PRO A 125 23.14 -9.93 24.72
C PRO A 125 22.83 -11.43 24.70
N ILE A 126 22.03 -11.87 25.67
CA ILE A 126 21.53 -13.24 25.74
C ILE A 126 20.43 -13.40 24.70
N VAL A 127 20.57 -14.41 23.85
CA VAL A 127 19.56 -14.79 22.86
C VAL A 127 18.30 -15.30 23.58
N PRO A 128 17.13 -14.66 23.42
CA PRO A 128 15.88 -15.13 24.02
C PRO A 128 15.33 -16.37 23.29
N GLU A 129 14.24 -16.96 23.80
CA GLU A 129 13.46 -17.93 23.00
C GLU A 129 12.84 -17.26 21.77
N LEU A 130 12.62 -18.02 20.70
CA LEU A 130 12.14 -17.49 19.41
C LEU A 130 10.85 -16.67 19.57
N ASP A 131 9.85 -17.17 20.29
CA ASP A 131 8.57 -16.49 20.49
C ASP A 131 8.76 -15.13 21.21
N ASN A 132 9.66 -15.09 22.20
CA ASN A 132 10.00 -13.86 22.91
C ASN A 132 10.77 -12.88 22.01
N LEU A 133 11.66 -13.38 21.16
CA LEU A 133 12.37 -12.55 20.17
C LEU A 133 11.38 -11.91 19.19
N LEU A 134 10.49 -12.72 18.61
CA LEU A 134 9.51 -12.26 17.65
C LEU A 134 8.60 -11.18 18.25
N LEU A 135 8.16 -11.36 19.50
CA LEU A 135 7.38 -10.37 20.23
C LEU A 135 8.15 -9.05 20.48
N LEU A 136 9.45 -9.12 20.78
CA LEU A 136 10.29 -7.92 20.92
C LEU A 136 10.47 -7.19 19.59
N ILE A 137 10.72 -7.93 18.51
CA ILE A 137 10.89 -7.37 17.16
C ILE A 137 9.57 -6.80 16.62
N GLN A 138 8.43 -7.39 16.98
CA GLN A 138 7.12 -6.85 16.63
C GLN A 138 6.86 -5.51 17.33
N LYS A 139 7.23 -5.39 18.61
CA LYS A 139 7.17 -4.12 19.33
C LYS A 139 8.11 -3.07 18.73
N ASP A 140 9.30 -3.48 18.28
CA ASP A 140 10.23 -2.60 17.56
C ASP A 140 9.64 -2.12 16.23
N LEU A 141 8.93 -2.99 15.49
CA LEU A 141 8.26 -2.61 14.24
C LEU A 141 7.21 -1.52 14.48
N LYS A 142 6.47 -1.64 15.59
CA LYS A 142 5.43 -0.68 15.95
C LYS A 142 6.00 0.74 16.16
N ILE A 143 7.24 0.85 16.65
CA ILE A 143 7.93 2.14 16.77
C ILE A 143 8.15 2.76 15.38
N VAL A 144 8.60 1.97 14.40
CA VAL A 144 8.79 2.45 13.02
C VAL A 144 7.46 2.93 12.43
N GLU A 145 6.38 2.19 12.64
CA GLU A 145 5.04 2.54 12.17
C GLU A 145 4.49 3.82 12.82
N ASP A 146 4.71 3.99 14.12
CA ASP A 146 4.25 5.18 14.84
C ASP A 146 5.03 6.43 14.40
N GLU A 147 6.33 6.30 14.13
CA GLU A 147 7.16 7.36 13.56
C GLU A 147 6.76 7.68 12.12
N PHE A 148 6.43 6.67 11.30
CA PHE A 148 5.88 6.87 9.96
C PHE A 148 4.51 7.54 9.97
N CYS A 149 3.63 7.14 10.91
CA CYS A 149 2.34 7.78 11.13
C CYS A 149 2.51 9.26 11.47
N SER A 150 3.46 9.59 12.33
CA SER A 150 3.78 10.96 12.72
C SER A 150 4.31 11.78 11.53
N TYR A 151 5.19 11.17 10.72
CA TYR A 151 5.69 11.79 9.49
C TYR A 151 4.57 12.10 8.49
N LEU A 152 3.72 11.13 8.18
CA LEU A 152 2.60 11.31 7.25
C LEU A 152 1.60 12.35 7.75
N THR A 153 1.31 12.35 9.05
CA THR A 153 0.44 13.35 9.68
C THR A 153 1.00 14.76 9.44
N ASN A 154 2.31 14.95 9.63
CA ASN A 154 2.98 16.21 9.34
C ASN A 154 2.91 16.60 7.84
N GLN A 155 3.05 15.62 6.93
CA GLN A 155 2.89 15.90 5.49
C GLN A 155 1.48 16.39 5.15
N ILE A 156 0.44 15.82 5.76
CA ILE A 156 -0.95 16.29 5.60
C ILE A 156 -1.13 17.69 6.19
N GLU A 157 -0.59 17.97 7.37
CA GLU A 157 -0.65 19.30 7.98
C GLU A 157 -0.02 20.39 7.09
N ILE A 158 1.08 20.08 6.39
CA ILE A 158 1.68 21.00 5.41
C ILE A 158 0.71 21.29 4.27
N GLN A 159 0.01 20.27 3.75
CA GLN A 159 -0.97 20.44 2.67
C GLN A 159 -2.21 21.23 3.12
N GLU A 160 -2.63 21.07 4.36
CA GLU A 160 -3.72 21.85 4.96
C GLU A 160 -3.39 23.34 5.06
N GLN A 161 -2.12 23.71 5.27
CA GLN A 161 -1.69 25.11 5.33
C GLN A 161 -1.78 25.82 3.97
N SER A 162 -1.60 25.08 2.87
CA SER A 162 -1.64 25.60 1.48
C SER A 162 -2.94 25.24 0.74
N LYS A 163 -3.96 24.73 1.43
CA LYS A 163 -5.18 24.21 0.79
C LYS A 163 -5.96 25.22 -0.05
N ASP A 164 -5.87 26.51 0.33
CA ASP A 164 -6.56 27.60 -0.34
C ASP A 164 -5.72 28.23 -1.46
N ASP A 165 -4.46 27.83 -1.65
CA ASP A 165 -3.56 28.48 -2.60
C ASP A 165 -3.99 28.29 -4.06
N TYR A 166 -4.66 27.18 -4.37
CA TYR A 166 -5.29 26.98 -5.68
C TYR A 166 -6.40 27.99 -5.95
N PHE A 167 -7.22 28.32 -4.96
CA PHE A 167 -8.35 29.24 -5.13
C PHE A 167 -7.90 30.71 -5.22
N LYS A 168 -6.64 31.00 -4.84
CA LYS A 168 -5.98 32.29 -5.04
C LYS A 168 -5.29 32.37 -6.40
N ASP A 169 -4.69 31.27 -6.85
CA ASP A 169 -3.98 31.17 -8.12
C ASP A 169 -4.09 29.74 -8.67
N ILE A 170 -4.84 29.60 -9.76
CA ILE A 170 -5.15 28.33 -10.43
C ILE A 170 -3.90 27.55 -10.86
N THR A 171 -2.76 28.23 -11.07
CA THR A 171 -1.50 27.57 -11.45
C THR A 171 -0.92 26.71 -10.33
N ASN A 172 -1.33 26.93 -9.07
CA ASN A 172 -0.87 26.16 -7.90
C ASN A 172 -1.52 24.79 -7.73
N LEU A 173 -2.46 24.41 -8.61
CA LEU A 173 -3.13 23.12 -8.50
C LEU A 173 -2.16 21.94 -8.47
N GLY A 174 -1.07 22.05 -9.24
CA GLY A 174 -0.03 21.05 -9.32
C GLY A 174 0.51 20.62 -7.95
N ASN A 175 0.35 21.45 -6.92
CA ASN A 175 0.94 21.27 -5.60
C ASN A 175 -0.09 21.09 -4.49
N ASN A 176 -1.37 20.87 -4.80
CA ASN A 176 -2.43 20.75 -3.79
C ASN A 176 -2.97 19.31 -3.73
N TYR A 177 -2.45 18.54 -2.77
CA TYR A 177 -2.86 17.16 -2.55
C TYR A 177 -4.35 17.00 -2.23
N LEU A 178 -4.90 17.88 -1.40
CA LEU A 178 -6.27 17.78 -0.94
C LEU A 178 -7.24 17.89 -2.12
N LEU A 179 -7.02 18.86 -3.00
CA LEU A 179 -7.87 19.04 -4.18
C LEU A 179 -7.67 17.92 -5.22
N LYS A 180 -6.41 17.54 -5.50
CA LYS A 180 -6.12 16.46 -6.45
C LYS A 180 -6.73 15.13 -6.03
N SER A 181 -6.57 14.76 -4.76
CA SER A 181 -7.14 13.51 -4.22
C SER A 181 -8.66 13.50 -4.33
N ARG A 182 -9.34 14.61 -4.04
CA ARG A 182 -10.80 14.75 -4.22
C ARG A 182 -11.21 14.55 -5.67
N ILE A 183 -10.56 15.26 -6.58
CA ILE A 183 -10.86 15.18 -8.00
C ILE A 183 -10.68 13.76 -8.55
N ILE A 184 -9.55 13.12 -8.26
CA ILE A 184 -9.30 11.74 -8.68
C ILE A 184 -10.37 10.81 -8.13
N PHE A 185 -10.68 10.92 -6.83
CA PHE A 185 -11.71 10.10 -6.23
C PHE A 185 -13.07 10.27 -6.92
N GLU A 186 -13.44 11.50 -7.28
CA GLU A 186 -14.70 11.78 -7.98
C GLU A 186 -14.75 11.21 -9.39
N LEU A 187 -13.63 11.26 -10.12
CA LEU A 187 -13.52 10.57 -11.39
C LEU A 187 -13.75 9.07 -11.23
N LEU A 188 -13.11 8.45 -10.24
CA LEU A 188 -13.27 7.01 -9.97
C LEU A 188 -14.71 6.70 -9.58
N TYR A 189 -15.33 7.51 -8.74
CA TYR A 189 -16.70 7.30 -8.28
C TYR A 189 -17.69 7.35 -9.44
N LYS A 190 -17.57 8.32 -10.36
CA LYS A 190 -18.58 8.59 -11.40
C LYS A 190 -18.29 7.96 -12.76
N SER A 191 -17.04 7.62 -13.07
CA SER A 191 -16.67 7.07 -14.37
C SER A 191 -17.51 5.84 -14.74
N ASN A 192 -17.87 5.68 -16.01
CA ASN A 192 -18.66 4.54 -16.52
C ASN A 192 -20.06 4.37 -15.91
N ILE A 193 -20.52 5.31 -15.08
CA ILE A 193 -21.90 5.34 -14.54
C ILE A 193 -22.72 6.39 -15.27
N SER A 194 -22.18 7.59 -15.46
CA SER A 194 -22.86 8.69 -16.17
C SER A 194 -21.88 9.51 -16.99
N SER A 195 -22.17 9.72 -18.28
CA SER A 195 -21.36 10.54 -19.20
C SER A 195 -21.64 12.04 -19.07
N ALA A 196 -22.82 12.44 -18.59
CA ALA A 196 -23.23 13.83 -18.51
C ALA A 196 -22.63 14.58 -17.30
N PHE A 197 -22.21 13.85 -16.26
CA PHE A 197 -21.83 14.44 -14.98
C PHE A 197 -20.35 14.78 -14.83
N THR A 198 -19.46 14.05 -15.51
CA THR A 198 -18.03 14.36 -15.54
C THR A 198 -17.84 15.82 -15.95
N CYS A 199 -18.54 16.28 -16.99
CA CYS A 199 -18.51 17.69 -17.40
C CYS A 199 -19.02 18.67 -16.32
N ASN A 200 -20.12 18.38 -15.61
CA ASN A 200 -20.73 19.36 -14.70
C ASN A 200 -19.91 19.62 -13.42
N SER A 201 -19.25 18.60 -12.85
CA SER A 201 -18.40 18.77 -11.67
C SER A 201 -17.08 19.50 -11.98
N PHE A 202 -16.53 19.32 -13.18
CA PHE A 202 -15.31 20.02 -13.62
C PHE A 202 -15.59 21.43 -14.13
N VAL A 203 -16.71 21.64 -14.83
CA VAL A 203 -17.20 22.98 -15.19
C VAL A 203 -17.47 23.80 -13.92
N ALA A 204 -18.04 23.20 -12.88
CA ALA A 204 -18.24 23.87 -11.59
C ALA A 204 -16.93 24.24 -10.87
N LEU A 205 -15.85 23.47 -11.01
CA LEU A 205 -14.53 23.79 -10.45
C LEU A 205 -13.92 25.05 -11.08
N HIS A 206 -14.07 25.19 -12.41
CA HIS A 206 -13.64 26.36 -13.15
C HIS A 206 -14.48 27.60 -12.77
N ASP A 207 -15.79 27.43 -12.61
CA ASP A 207 -16.71 28.51 -12.22
C ASP A 207 -16.63 28.87 -10.72
N PHE A 208 -16.03 28.00 -9.88
CA PHE A 208 -15.76 28.27 -8.47
C PHE A 208 -14.51 29.14 -8.24
N HIS A 209 -13.75 29.45 -9.30
CA HIS A 209 -12.59 30.32 -9.21
C HIS A 209 -13.03 31.79 -9.04
N ASN A 210 -12.36 32.50 -8.12
CA ASN A 210 -12.63 33.84 -7.57
C ASN A 210 -13.49 33.84 -6.28
N GLU A 211 -12.85 34.21 -5.16
CA GLU A 211 -13.44 34.45 -3.82
C GLU A 211 -13.89 33.23 -3.00
N ASN A 212 -13.57 32.01 -3.44
CA ASN A 212 -13.85 30.77 -2.69
C ASN A 212 -12.62 30.20 -1.97
N CYS A 213 -12.85 29.20 -1.11
CA CYS A 213 -11.83 28.45 -0.40
C CYS A 213 -12.12 26.95 -0.47
N PHE A 214 -11.17 26.10 -0.05
CA PHE A 214 -11.30 24.65 -0.10
C PHE A 214 -12.56 24.15 0.63
N ASN A 215 -12.87 24.74 1.79
CA ASN A 215 -14.06 24.35 2.55
C ASN A 215 -15.37 24.68 1.82
N SER A 216 -15.43 25.79 1.08
CA SER A 216 -16.60 26.13 0.26
C SER A 216 -16.78 25.13 -0.87
N TYR A 217 -15.69 24.65 -1.47
CA TYR A 217 -15.72 23.60 -2.49
C TYR A 217 -16.22 22.26 -1.94
N GLU A 218 -15.73 21.83 -0.77
CA GLU A 218 -16.23 20.63 -0.09
C GLU A 218 -17.73 20.74 0.22
N GLY A 219 -18.20 21.91 0.67
CA GLY A 219 -19.62 22.17 0.91
C GLY A 219 -20.46 22.06 -0.36
N PHE A 220 -19.98 22.62 -1.48
CA PHE A 220 -20.63 22.49 -2.78
C PHE A 220 -20.71 21.04 -3.24
N LEU A 221 -19.61 20.29 -3.13
CA LEU A 221 -19.58 18.86 -3.46
C LEU A 221 -20.60 18.07 -2.62
N SER A 222 -20.65 18.31 -1.30
CA SER A 222 -21.64 17.69 -0.42
C SER A 222 -23.07 17.93 -0.89
N TYR A 223 -23.40 19.18 -1.22
CA TYR A 223 -24.72 19.55 -1.73
C TYR A 223 -25.07 18.84 -3.04
N ILE A 224 -24.11 18.71 -3.97
CA ILE A 224 -24.31 17.95 -5.20
C ILE A 224 -24.61 16.48 -4.91
N TYR A 225 -23.93 15.83 -3.96
CA TYR A 225 -24.27 14.45 -3.59
C TYR A 225 -25.66 14.30 -2.98
N ASP A 226 -26.07 15.25 -2.13
CA ASP A 226 -27.39 15.21 -1.52
C ASP A 226 -28.47 15.31 -2.61
N LEU A 227 -28.29 16.18 -3.61
CA LEU A 227 -29.18 16.24 -4.77
C LEU A 227 -29.15 14.95 -5.61
N GLU A 228 -27.98 14.36 -5.82
CA GLU A 228 -27.81 13.13 -6.61
C GLU A 228 -28.40 11.90 -5.92
N SER A 229 -28.33 11.81 -4.59
CA SER A 229 -28.95 10.72 -3.83
C SER A 229 -30.47 10.64 -4.04
N ASN A 230 -31.07 11.75 -4.49
CA ASN A 230 -32.50 11.85 -4.80
C ASN A 230 -32.83 11.57 -6.29
N ASN A 231 -31.83 11.45 -7.19
CA ASN A 231 -32.01 11.28 -8.64
C ASN A 231 -31.46 9.92 -9.15
N GLU A 232 -32.34 8.90 -9.15
CA GLU A 232 -32.45 7.73 -10.05
C GLU A 232 -31.27 6.80 -10.43
N PHE A 233 -30.03 7.00 -9.99
CA PHE A 233 -29.00 5.95 -10.11
C PHE A 233 -28.77 5.26 -8.75
N ASN A 234 -29.40 4.10 -8.55
CA ASN A 234 -29.08 3.21 -7.42
C ASN A 234 -27.67 2.64 -7.63
N VAL A 235 -26.65 3.42 -7.23
CA VAL A 235 -25.24 3.04 -7.22
C VAL A 235 -24.85 2.71 -5.79
N GLU A 236 -24.48 1.46 -5.55
CA GLU A 236 -23.84 1.06 -4.30
C GLU A 236 -22.34 1.06 -4.49
N THR A 237 -21.61 1.79 -3.64
CA THR A 237 -20.15 1.90 -3.74
C THR A 237 -19.49 1.41 -2.47
N SER A 238 -18.65 0.40 -2.60
CA SER A 238 -17.71 -0.01 -1.57
C SER A 238 -16.32 0.53 -1.88
N ILE A 239 -15.56 0.87 -0.85
CA ILE A 239 -14.17 1.36 -0.99
C ILE A 239 -13.24 0.44 -0.21
N LEU A 240 -12.17 0.01 -0.87
CA LEU A 240 -11.04 -0.68 -0.26
C LEU A 240 -9.81 0.22 -0.41
N ASN A 241 -9.29 0.68 0.71
CA ASN A 241 -8.21 1.65 0.76
C ASN A 241 -6.95 1.00 1.36
N PHE A 242 -5.88 1.02 0.60
CA PHE A 242 -4.55 0.58 1.03
C PHE A 242 -3.69 1.76 1.49
N ASN A 243 -4.12 3.00 1.23
CA ASN A 243 -3.44 4.18 1.74
C ASN A 243 -3.69 4.35 3.24
N TYR A 244 -2.79 5.09 3.87
CA TYR A 244 -2.89 5.45 5.29
C TYR A 244 -3.81 6.65 5.53
N THR A 245 -4.02 7.47 4.49
CA THR A 245 -4.88 8.65 4.49
C THR A 245 -6.34 8.28 4.18
N LEU A 246 -7.25 9.22 4.45
CA LEU A 246 -8.68 9.07 4.15
C LEU A 246 -9.12 10.17 3.16
N PRO A 247 -9.08 9.91 1.84
CA PRO A 247 -9.46 10.88 0.83
C PRO A 247 -10.94 11.27 0.88
N ARG A 248 -11.80 10.48 1.51
CA ARG A 248 -13.17 10.88 1.88
C ARG A 248 -13.55 10.23 3.20
N ILE A 249 -13.86 11.03 4.21
CA ILE A 249 -14.25 10.54 5.55
C ILE A 249 -15.74 10.16 5.57
N ASP A 250 -16.54 10.77 4.69
CA ASP A 250 -18.00 10.59 4.61
C ASP A 250 -18.43 9.26 3.94
N LYS A 251 -17.49 8.54 3.33
CA LYS A 251 -17.77 7.26 2.66
C LYS A 251 -17.29 6.08 3.48
N LEU A 252 -18.12 5.04 3.52
CA LEU A 252 -17.76 3.76 4.12
C LEU A 252 -16.61 3.14 3.33
N GLN A 253 -15.49 2.92 4.01
CA GLN A 253 -14.28 2.36 3.42
C GLN A 253 -13.63 1.35 4.35
N ARG A 254 -12.95 0.38 3.75
CA ARG A 254 -12.15 -0.63 4.44
C ARG A 254 -10.68 -0.26 4.29
N ASN A 255 -10.01 0.03 5.41
CA ASN A 255 -8.60 0.44 5.41
C ASN A 255 -7.71 -0.76 5.75
N ILE A 256 -6.98 -1.29 4.77
CA ILE A 256 -6.17 -2.52 4.92
C ILE A 256 -4.90 -2.25 5.73
N HIS A 257 -4.31 -1.07 5.61
CA HIS A 257 -3.07 -0.69 6.30
C HIS A 257 -3.28 0.11 7.58
N GLY A 258 -4.52 0.18 8.08
CA GLY A 258 -4.89 1.09 9.17
C GLY A 258 -5.08 2.53 8.68
N THR A 259 -5.23 3.47 9.62
CA THR A 259 -5.46 4.90 9.34
C THR A 259 -4.57 5.78 10.21
N LEU A 260 -4.27 6.99 9.72
CA LEU A 260 -3.60 8.01 10.51
C LEU A 260 -4.44 8.42 11.74
N ASN A 261 -5.77 8.50 11.59
CA ASN A 261 -6.68 8.94 12.65
C ASN A 261 -6.66 7.98 13.85
N ASP A 262 -6.67 6.68 13.59
CA ASP A 262 -6.67 5.64 14.62
C ASP A 262 -5.24 5.30 15.11
N LYS A 263 -4.21 5.89 14.49
CA LYS A 263 -2.78 5.65 14.78
C LYS A 263 -2.41 4.16 14.76
N ASN A 264 -3.03 3.42 13.86
CA ASN A 264 -2.95 1.96 13.79
C ASN A 264 -2.35 1.48 12.46
N ILE A 265 -1.40 2.23 11.90
CA ILE A 265 -0.62 1.85 10.70
C ILE A 265 -0.09 0.42 10.83
N ILE A 266 -0.16 -0.32 9.72
CA ILE A 266 0.30 -1.71 9.61
C ILE A 266 1.29 -1.85 8.44
N PHE A 267 2.56 -2.06 8.76
CA PHE A 267 3.57 -2.63 7.87
C PHE A 267 3.53 -4.15 7.99
N GLY A 268 2.47 -4.75 7.48
CA GLY A 268 2.24 -6.19 7.63
C GLY A 268 2.71 -6.98 6.41
N ILE A 269 2.96 -8.27 6.56
CA ILE A 269 3.22 -9.16 5.43
C ILE A 269 1.96 -9.93 5.02
N ASP A 270 1.97 -10.49 3.81
CA ASP A 270 0.93 -11.43 3.40
C ASP A 270 1.08 -12.77 4.15
N TYR A 271 -0.03 -13.39 4.53
CA TYR A 271 0.01 -14.69 5.22
C TYR A 271 0.65 -15.76 4.33
N ASP A 272 0.39 -15.73 3.02
CA ASP A 272 0.95 -16.70 2.07
C ASP A 272 2.49 -16.64 2.00
N SER A 273 3.08 -15.50 2.35
CA SER A 273 4.55 -15.38 2.46
C SER A 273 5.16 -16.29 3.53
N LEU A 274 4.36 -16.73 4.51
CA LEU A 274 4.74 -17.63 5.60
C LEU A 274 4.63 -19.12 5.24
N ILE A 275 3.95 -19.49 4.15
CA ILE A 275 3.72 -20.90 3.78
C ILE A 275 5.05 -21.65 3.56
N ASP A 276 6.05 -20.97 2.99
CA ASP A 276 7.38 -21.57 2.80
C ASP A 276 8.09 -21.88 4.13
N ILE A 277 7.75 -21.18 5.20
CA ILE A 277 8.29 -21.36 6.55
C ILE A 277 7.65 -22.58 7.23
N GLN A 278 6.40 -22.89 6.88
CA GLN A 278 5.60 -23.96 7.50
C GLN A 278 6.04 -25.39 7.15
N LYS A 279 7.00 -25.57 6.22
CA LYS A 279 7.45 -26.91 5.80
C LYS A 279 8.05 -27.73 6.96
N ASP A 280 8.52 -27.08 8.01
CA ASP A 280 9.00 -27.70 9.24
C ASP A 280 7.90 -27.70 10.31
N LYS A 281 7.40 -28.89 10.69
CA LYS A 281 6.19 -29.09 11.51
C LYS A 281 6.22 -28.53 12.95
N ASN A 282 7.37 -28.05 13.43
CA ASN A 282 7.57 -27.60 14.81
C ASN A 282 7.97 -26.12 14.93
N VAL A 283 7.78 -25.32 13.87
CA VAL A 283 8.20 -23.92 13.85
C VAL A 283 7.05 -23.00 14.22
N THR A 284 7.28 -22.08 15.17
CA THR A 284 6.36 -20.96 15.42
C THR A 284 6.32 -20.06 14.20
N LEU A 285 5.14 -19.92 13.59
CA LEU A 285 4.94 -18.98 12.50
C LEU A 285 4.74 -17.56 13.07
N PRO A 286 5.41 -16.53 12.52
CA PRO A 286 5.32 -15.14 12.98
C PRO A 286 4.02 -14.49 12.45
N VAL A 287 2.87 -15.10 12.77
CA VAL A 287 1.54 -14.70 12.28
C VAL A 287 1.18 -13.28 12.73
N GLU A 288 1.76 -12.81 13.83
CA GLU A 288 1.59 -11.48 14.40
C GLU A 288 2.17 -10.35 13.54
N PHE A 289 2.96 -10.68 12.51
CA PHE A 289 3.42 -9.74 11.50
C PHE A 289 2.49 -9.67 10.28
N THR A 290 1.51 -10.57 10.15
CA THR A 290 0.63 -10.59 8.98
C THR A 290 -0.42 -9.49 9.04
N LYS A 291 -0.75 -8.90 7.88
CA LYS A 291 -1.78 -7.84 7.78
C LYS A 291 -3.11 -8.30 8.36
N SER A 292 -3.56 -9.50 7.96
CA SER A 292 -4.85 -10.07 8.37
C SER A 292 -4.97 -10.26 9.88
N TYR A 293 -3.91 -10.78 10.54
CA TYR A 293 -3.87 -10.91 11.99
C TYR A 293 -3.96 -9.55 12.68
N ARG A 294 -3.23 -8.54 12.19
CA ARG A 294 -3.16 -7.22 12.83
C ARG A 294 -4.44 -6.41 12.63
N ILE A 295 -5.11 -6.54 11.49
CA ILE A 295 -6.45 -5.97 11.28
C ILE A 295 -7.44 -6.53 12.31
N LEU A 296 -7.42 -7.86 12.53
CA LEU A 296 -8.25 -8.51 13.54
C LEU A 296 -7.90 -8.03 14.96
N GLN A 297 -6.61 -7.96 15.28
CA GLN A 297 -6.10 -7.51 16.58
C GLN A 297 -6.52 -6.06 16.90
N ASN A 298 -6.54 -5.18 15.90
CA ASN A 298 -6.95 -3.80 16.05
C ASN A 298 -8.46 -3.63 16.28
N GLY A 299 -9.25 -4.71 16.23
CA GLY A 299 -10.70 -4.64 16.43
C GLY A 299 -11.44 -3.94 15.28
N ASN A 300 -10.81 -3.83 14.11
CA ASN A 300 -11.41 -3.30 12.89
C ASN A 300 -12.41 -4.34 12.33
N ILE A 301 -13.53 -4.53 13.05
CA ILE A 301 -14.60 -5.43 12.64
C ILE A 301 -15.32 -4.75 11.48
N PHE A 302 -15.20 -5.36 10.30
CA PHE A 302 -15.81 -4.89 9.06
C PHE A 302 -17.34 -4.77 9.24
N GLN A 303 -17.88 -3.56 9.15
CA GLN A 303 -19.32 -3.34 9.29
C GLN A 303 -20.10 -3.69 8.01
N TYR A 304 -19.45 -3.72 6.84
CA TYR A 304 -20.15 -3.87 5.55
C TYR A 304 -19.43 -4.87 4.64
N PRO A 305 -20.03 -6.01 4.26
CA PRO A 305 -19.47 -6.96 3.29
C PRO A 305 -19.28 -6.30 1.92
N ILE A 306 -18.23 -6.71 1.18
CA ILE A 306 -18.15 -6.38 -0.25
C ILE A 306 -19.32 -7.10 -0.94
N PRO A 307 -20.14 -6.41 -1.77
CA PRO A 307 -21.24 -7.04 -2.49
C PRO A 307 -20.75 -8.24 -3.33
N SER A 308 -21.51 -9.34 -3.33
CA SER A 308 -21.16 -10.54 -4.10
C SER A 308 -21.30 -10.35 -5.62
N GLU A 309 -22.08 -9.36 -6.04
CA GLU A 309 -22.24 -8.99 -7.45
C GLU A 309 -21.71 -7.58 -7.66
N LEU A 310 -20.64 -7.46 -8.44
CA LEU A 310 -20.00 -6.20 -8.80
C LEU A 310 -20.09 -5.98 -10.30
N THR A 311 -20.60 -4.82 -10.71
CA THR A 311 -20.56 -4.36 -12.11
C THR A 311 -19.15 -3.89 -12.47
N PHE A 312 -18.54 -3.07 -11.61
CA PHE A 312 -17.21 -2.51 -11.82
C PHE A 312 -16.30 -2.74 -10.62
N ILE A 313 -15.04 -3.10 -10.88
CA ILE A 313 -13.95 -2.95 -9.93
C ILE A 313 -12.97 -1.94 -10.52
N LYS A 314 -12.80 -0.82 -9.84
CA LYS A 314 -12.00 0.32 -10.29
C LYS A 314 -10.77 0.46 -9.40
N PHE A 315 -9.61 0.27 -9.98
CA PHE A 315 -8.32 0.39 -9.32
C PHE A 315 -7.73 1.76 -9.65
N TYR A 316 -7.12 2.40 -8.67
CA TYR A 316 -6.28 3.57 -8.91
C TYR A 316 -4.99 3.48 -8.10
N GLY A 317 -3.90 3.70 -8.82
CA GLY A 317 -2.54 3.66 -8.29
C GLY A 317 -1.64 2.78 -9.14
N HIS A 318 -0.36 2.81 -8.81
CA HIS A 318 0.69 2.09 -9.51
C HIS A 318 1.19 0.89 -8.70
N GLY A 319 0.47 0.53 -7.64
CA GLY A 319 1.00 -0.13 -6.46
C GLY A 319 0.52 -1.55 -6.28
N LEU A 320 0.06 -2.24 -7.34
CA LEU A 320 -0.32 -3.67 -7.41
C LEU A 320 0.82 -4.61 -6.95
N GLY A 321 1.25 -4.43 -5.71
CA GLY A 321 2.36 -5.09 -5.05
C GLY A 321 1.94 -6.47 -4.60
N GLU A 322 2.91 -7.39 -4.59
CA GLU A 322 2.64 -8.79 -4.30
C GLU A 322 2.11 -9.00 -2.88
N ALA A 323 2.46 -8.13 -1.93
CA ALA A 323 2.02 -8.20 -0.54
C ALA A 323 0.50 -8.00 -0.34
N ASP A 324 -0.21 -7.55 -1.38
CA ASP A 324 -1.67 -7.32 -1.35
C ASP A 324 -2.45 -8.31 -2.24
N TYR A 325 -1.76 -9.26 -2.89
CA TYR A 325 -2.40 -10.18 -3.85
C TYR A 325 -3.46 -11.07 -3.22
N SER A 326 -3.30 -11.50 -1.96
CA SER A 326 -4.32 -12.29 -1.27
C SER A 326 -5.66 -11.56 -1.10
N TYR A 327 -5.64 -10.23 -0.94
CA TYR A 327 -6.86 -9.42 -0.91
C TYR A 327 -7.54 -9.37 -2.29
N PHE A 328 -6.77 -9.13 -3.35
CA PHE A 328 -7.31 -9.12 -4.72
C PHE A 328 -7.85 -10.48 -5.14
N GLN A 329 -7.13 -11.55 -4.82
CA GLN A 329 -7.58 -12.93 -5.03
C GLN A 329 -8.92 -13.18 -4.32
N SER A 330 -9.02 -12.83 -3.03
CA SER A 330 -10.26 -13.03 -2.27
C SER A 330 -11.45 -12.29 -2.89
N ILE A 331 -11.23 -11.09 -3.43
CA ILE A 331 -12.26 -10.31 -4.15
C ILE A 331 -12.64 -11.05 -5.44
N PHE A 332 -11.68 -11.44 -6.26
CA PHE A 332 -11.93 -12.11 -7.53
C PHE A 332 -12.60 -13.48 -7.37
N ASP A 333 -12.25 -14.23 -6.31
CA ASP A 333 -12.90 -15.48 -5.92
C ASP A 333 -14.36 -15.23 -5.53
N SER A 334 -14.62 -14.19 -4.72
CA SER A 334 -15.98 -13.89 -4.23
C SER A 334 -16.98 -13.56 -5.35
N ILE A 335 -16.51 -12.97 -6.45
CA ILE A 335 -17.34 -12.65 -7.62
C ILE A 335 -17.27 -13.73 -8.71
N ASN A 336 -16.43 -14.76 -8.56
CA ASN A 336 -16.08 -15.69 -9.62
C ASN A 336 -15.69 -14.98 -10.93
N LEU A 337 -14.61 -14.19 -10.90
CA LEU A 337 -14.19 -13.29 -11.98
C LEU A 337 -14.20 -13.93 -13.37
N TYR A 338 -13.80 -15.21 -13.49
CA TYR A 338 -13.75 -15.91 -14.79
C TYR A 338 -15.14 -16.04 -15.44
N SER A 339 -16.19 -16.24 -14.65
CA SER A 339 -17.55 -16.45 -15.15
C SER A 339 -18.49 -15.26 -14.93
N SER A 340 -18.09 -14.25 -14.14
CA SER A 340 -18.90 -13.05 -13.92
C SER A 340 -18.96 -12.16 -15.15
N ASP A 341 -19.76 -11.09 -15.11
CA ASP A 341 -19.76 -10.00 -16.10
C ASP A 341 -18.99 -8.75 -15.60
N THR A 342 -18.30 -8.87 -14.46
CA THR A 342 -17.60 -7.74 -13.83
C THR A 342 -16.51 -7.19 -14.74
N VAL A 343 -16.49 -5.86 -14.88
CA VAL A 343 -15.45 -5.13 -15.62
C VAL A 343 -14.39 -4.61 -14.66
N LEU A 344 -13.13 -4.93 -14.92
CA LEU A 344 -11.96 -4.41 -14.21
C LEU A 344 -11.43 -3.18 -14.94
N ILE A 345 -11.26 -2.08 -14.21
CA ILE A 345 -10.78 -0.81 -14.76
C ILE A 345 -9.60 -0.33 -13.94
N PHE A 346 -8.42 -0.28 -14.56
CA PHE A 346 -7.18 0.16 -13.94
C PHE A 346 -6.85 1.57 -14.41
N TYR A 347 -7.03 2.53 -13.50
CA TYR A 347 -6.68 3.91 -13.72
C TYR A 347 -5.24 4.18 -13.32
N TRP A 348 -4.56 5.01 -14.12
CA TRP A 348 -3.20 5.46 -13.85
C TRP A 348 -3.03 6.92 -14.26
N SER A 349 -2.05 7.62 -13.70
CA SER A 349 -1.73 8.99 -14.08
C SER A 349 -0.27 9.13 -14.48
N CYS A 350 0.01 10.01 -15.45
CA CYS A 350 1.38 10.34 -15.83
C CYS A 350 1.97 11.34 -14.82
N TYR A 351 2.97 10.91 -14.04
CA TYR A 351 3.71 11.79 -13.11
C TYR A 351 5.01 12.35 -13.72
N ASN A 352 5.43 11.85 -14.88
CA ASN A 352 6.59 12.36 -15.60
C ASN A 352 6.45 12.09 -17.11
N GLU A 353 6.19 13.16 -17.87
CA GLU A 353 5.99 13.11 -19.32
C GLU A 353 7.14 12.45 -20.08
N ASN A 354 8.38 12.62 -19.62
CA ASN A 354 9.54 12.05 -20.30
C ASN A 354 9.58 10.52 -20.25
N ILE A 355 8.87 9.91 -19.31
CA ILE A 355 8.81 8.45 -19.12
C ILE A 355 7.36 7.93 -19.19
N ARG A 356 6.42 8.68 -19.77
CA ARG A 356 4.99 8.31 -19.90
C ARG A 356 4.78 6.88 -20.43
N GLU A 357 5.45 6.51 -21.51
CA GLU A 357 5.35 5.16 -22.08
C GLU A 357 5.91 4.08 -21.15
N GLN A 358 6.94 4.40 -20.36
CA GLN A 358 7.47 3.48 -19.37
C GLN A 358 6.48 3.29 -18.22
N ILE A 359 5.87 4.37 -17.72
CA ILE A 359 4.82 4.32 -16.69
C ILE A 359 3.65 3.46 -17.15
N LYS A 360 3.15 3.71 -18.38
CA LYS A 360 2.08 2.91 -18.98
C LYS A 360 2.46 1.44 -19.12
N SER A 361 3.67 1.16 -19.61
CA SER A 361 4.18 -0.22 -19.75
C SER A 361 4.28 -0.93 -18.40
N GLN A 362 4.77 -0.24 -17.36
CA GLN A 362 4.82 -0.76 -15.99
C GLN A 362 3.43 -1.07 -15.44
N GLN A 363 2.45 -0.18 -15.67
CA GLN A 363 1.06 -0.42 -15.27
C GLN A 363 0.49 -1.66 -15.96
N VAL A 364 0.66 -1.77 -17.28
CA VAL A 364 0.19 -2.94 -18.06
C VAL A 364 0.85 -4.23 -17.55
N HIS A 365 2.14 -4.19 -17.26
CA HIS A 365 2.87 -5.33 -16.73
C HIS A 365 2.36 -5.74 -15.33
N ALA A 366 2.11 -4.77 -14.44
CA ALA A 366 1.58 -5.03 -13.11
C ALA A 366 0.18 -5.66 -13.15
N VAL A 367 -0.70 -5.14 -14.04
CA VAL A 367 -2.04 -5.71 -14.27
C VAL A 367 -1.95 -7.13 -14.83
N HIS A 368 -1.09 -7.37 -15.83
CA HIS A 368 -0.88 -8.72 -16.36
C HIS A 368 -0.44 -9.69 -15.27
N LYS A 369 0.55 -9.31 -14.46
CA LYS A 369 1.09 -10.13 -13.38
C LYS A 369 0.05 -10.45 -12.31
N LEU A 370 -0.79 -9.49 -11.93
CA LEU A 370 -1.90 -9.71 -10.99
C LEU A 370 -2.87 -10.77 -11.53
N ILE A 371 -3.34 -10.62 -12.78
CA ILE A 371 -4.31 -11.53 -13.38
C ILE A 371 -3.70 -12.92 -13.61
N GLU A 372 -2.44 -13.00 -14.01
CA GLU A 372 -1.70 -14.26 -14.16
C GLU A 372 -1.57 -14.99 -12.82
N LYS A 373 -1.17 -14.27 -11.76
CA LYS A 373 -1.05 -14.81 -10.40
C LYS A 373 -2.39 -15.32 -9.86
N TYR A 374 -3.48 -14.61 -10.12
CA TYR A 374 -4.81 -15.11 -9.81
C TYR A 374 -5.16 -16.34 -10.66
N GLY A 375 -4.82 -16.35 -11.95
CA GLY A 375 -5.01 -17.51 -12.82
C GLY A 375 -4.27 -18.77 -12.35
N ASP A 376 -3.12 -18.63 -11.68
CA ASP A 376 -2.36 -19.76 -11.13
C ASP A 376 -3.11 -20.56 -10.06
N THR A 377 -4.06 -19.93 -9.37
CA THR A 377 -4.89 -20.55 -8.32
C THR A 377 -5.94 -21.51 -8.90
N PHE A 378 -6.20 -21.46 -10.21
CA PHE A 378 -7.25 -22.23 -10.84
C PHE A 378 -6.88 -23.72 -10.90
N ASN A 379 -7.87 -24.57 -10.62
CA ASN A 379 -7.75 -26.01 -10.84
C ASN A 379 -7.56 -26.33 -12.34
N ASN A 380 -8.31 -25.66 -13.21
CA ASN A 380 -8.14 -25.77 -14.65
C ASN A 380 -7.05 -24.80 -15.12
N LYS A 381 -5.84 -25.33 -15.35
CA LYS A 381 -4.68 -24.53 -15.76
C LYS A 381 -4.84 -23.82 -17.11
N ASN A 382 -5.68 -24.34 -18.02
CA ASN A 382 -5.96 -23.66 -19.28
C ASN A 382 -6.87 -22.44 -19.06
N HIS A 383 -7.83 -22.53 -18.13
CA HIS A 383 -8.66 -21.37 -17.78
C HIS A 383 -7.83 -20.27 -17.14
N GLY A 384 -6.94 -20.63 -16.20
CA GLY A 384 -6.03 -19.68 -15.55
C GLY A 384 -5.14 -18.94 -16.55
N ARG A 385 -4.41 -19.68 -17.39
CA ARG A 385 -3.50 -19.10 -18.41
C ARG A 385 -4.21 -18.18 -19.41
N ASN A 386 -5.46 -18.47 -19.73
CA ASN A 386 -6.22 -17.70 -20.73
C ASN A 386 -7.10 -16.61 -20.11
N LEU A 387 -7.10 -16.42 -18.79
CA LEU A 387 -7.99 -15.47 -18.12
C LEU A 387 -7.77 -14.04 -18.62
N PHE A 388 -6.51 -13.59 -18.70
CA PHE A 388 -6.18 -12.27 -19.21
C PHE A 388 -6.72 -12.04 -20.62
N THR A 389 -6.46 -12.98 -21.55
CA THR A 389 -6.96 -12.92 -22.92
C THR A 389 -8.49 -12.93 -23.00
N LYS A 390 -9.15 -13.73 -22.16
CA LYS A 390 -10.61 -13.77 -22.09
C LYS A 390 -11.19 -12.43 -21.67
N LEU A 391 -10.69 -11.83 -20.58
CA LEU A 391 -11.15 -10.52 -20.11
C LEU A 391 -10.95 -9.43 -21.16
N GLN A 392 -9.86 -9.50 -21.94
CA GLN A 392 -9.63 -8.59 -23.07
C GLN A 392 -10.65 -8.79 -24.20
N LEU A 393 -10.86 -10.03 -24.65
CA LEU A 393 -11.81 -10.34 -25.74
C LEU A 393 -13.26 -9.96 -25.38
N GLU A 394 -13.60 -9.99 -24.10
CA GLU A 394 -14.92 -9.61 -23.58
C GLU A 394 -15.05 -8.12 -23.28
N ASN A 395 -14.00 -7.31 -23.51
CA ASN A 395 -13.94 -5.89 -23.14
C ASN A 395 -14.17 -5.64 -21.64
N ARG A 396 -13.76 -6.58 -20.80
CA ARG A 396 -13.89 -6.55 -19.33
C ARG A 396 -12.61 -6.17 -18.61
N LEU A 397 -11.53 -5.90 -19.34
CA LEU A 397 -10.28 -5.39 -18.80
C LEU A 397 -9.92 -4.07 -19.48
N ILE A 398 -9.97 -2.98 -18.73
CA ILE A 398 -9.71 -1.63 -19.21
C ILE A 398 -8.52 -1.06 -18.44
N ILE A 399 -7.57 -0.46 -19.16
CA ILE A 399 -6.48 0.32 -18.57
C ILE A 399 -6.60 1.73 -19.12
N GLN A 400 -6.87 2.70 -18.25
CA GLN A 400 -7.23 4.06 -18.64
C GLN A 400 -6.34 5.10 -17.94
N GLU A 401 -5.83 6.05 -18.72
CA GLU A 401 -5.11 7.19 -18.15
C GLU A 401 -6.10 8.23 -17.62
N ILE A 402 -5.79 8.80 -16.45
CA ILE A 402 -6.41 10.02 -15.96
C ILE A 402 -5.54 11.21 -16.38
N LEU A 403 -6.05 12.02 -17.30
CA LEU A 403 -5.39 13.23 -17.78
C LEU A 403 -5.77 14.40 -16.88
N TYR A 404 -4.83 14.85 -16.04
CA TYR A 404 -5.06 15.99 -15.15
C TYR A 404 -5.37 17.29 -15.89
N ASN A 405 -4.93 17.45 -17.14
CA ASN A 405 -5.21 18.67 -17.90
C ASN A 405 -6.67 18.73 -18.38
N ASP A 406 -7.28 17.59 -18.70
CA ASP A 406 -8.68 17.49 -19.16
C ASP A 406 -9.67 17.73 -18.02
N ILE A 407 -9.21 17.46 -16.79
CA ILE A 407 -9.92 17.78 -15.53
C ILE A 407 -10.05 19.30 -15.33
N LEU A 408 -9.15 20.10 -15.90
CA LEU A 408 -8.95 21.52 -15.56
C LEU A 408 -9.33 22.49 -16.65
N ASN A 409 -9.33 22.02 -17.89
CA ASN A 409 -9.91 22.72 -19.01
C ASN A 409 -10.94 21.77 -19.64
N PRO A 410 -12.20 21.77 -19.17
CA PRO A 410 -13.25 20.93 -19.74
C PRO A 410 -13.72 21.41 -21.13
N TYR A 411 -12.91 22.19 -21.86
CA TYR A 411 -13.26 22.87 -23.10
C TYR A 411 -12.59 22.24 -24.33
#